data_AF-A0A7K7AM64-F1
#
_entry.id   AF-A0A7K7AM64-F1
#
_cell.length_a   1.000
_cell.length_b   1.000
_cell.length_c   1.000
_cell.angle_alpha   90.00
_cell.angle_beta   90.00
_cell.angle_gamma   90.00
#
_symmetry.space_group_name_H-M   'P 1'
#
loop_
_entity.id
_entity.type
_entity.pdbx_description
1 polymer ?
#
loop_
_entity_poly.entity_id
_entity_poly.type
_entity_poly.pdbx_seq_one_letter_code
_entity_poly.pdbx_strand_id
1 'polypeptide(L)'
;ENMEGRMTRAAAAKLVKKAFLEALKSNDYETLEELLSQEKIDVDTVFEVEDENLILASYKKGYWLPSYKLKISWATGLHLAVMYGHLESLLVLLNHKATINCRPNGKAAIHVACELANVECLKILCSHGAKLNCFSMSGQAPLHFCTSRTAMPCAQQLVWRGANVNIKTNNQEEETPLHTAARLGIPELVAFYVEQGAHVDAVNAHMETPLACAAYWSLHYKDQIYSPDHHLICRMLLDYKAEVNARDEDFKSPLHKAAWNCDHVLLHMLLEAGAEANIMDVNGCAPLQYILKVTPVRPAAQPEVCYQLLLNHGAARIYPLQFHKVLQACHSHPRAVEVVINSYEHIKWTSKWKAAIPDDVFERHQDFYDSLFAVCSNSPRSLMHLCRCAIRETLLERCHRAVPLLAIPLAMKKYLLLEPEGIIY
;
A
#
# COMPACT_ATOMS: atom_id res chain seq x y z
N GLU A 1 53.74 -51.74 6.23
CA GLU A 1 52.33 -51.88 5.81
C GLU A 1 51.65 -50.53 5.99
N ASN A 2 51.44 -49.81 4.88
CA ASN A 2 50.84 -48.47 4.88
C ASN A 2 49.32 -48.57 5.07
N MET A 3 48.83 -48.11 6.22
CA MET A 3 47.43 -47.74 6.41
C MET A 3 47.18 -46.36 5.77
N GLU A 4 47.21 -46.27 4.44
CA GLU A 4 46.56 -45.15 3.75
C GLU A 4 45.07 -45.49 3.64
N GLY A 5 44.30 -44.92 4.57
CA GLY A 5 42.85 -45.00 4.56
C GLY A 5 42.31 -44.49 3.24
N ARG A 6 41.81 -45.39 2.39
CA ARG A 6 41.03 -45.05 1.20
C ARG A 6 39.85 -44.16 1.63
N MET A 7 40.00 -42.86 1.46
CA MET A 7 38.87 -41.95 1.51
C MET A 7 37.80 -42.49 0.57
N THR A 8 36.60 -42.72 1.11
CA THR A 8 35.47 -43.18 0.29
C THR A 8 35.16 -42.10 -0.74
N ARG A 9 34.76 -42.50 -1.96
CA ARG A 9 34.38 -41.54 -3.02
C ARG A 9 33.33 -40.51 -2.53
N ALA A 10 32.45 -40.92 -1.62
CA ALA A 10 31.47 -40.06 -0.98
C ALA A 10 32.10 -38.98 -0.05
N ALA A 11 33.13 -39.32 0.71
CA ALA A 11 33.85 -38.35 1.56
C ALA A 11 34.61 -37.32 0.72
N ALA A 12 35.24 -37.77 -0.38
CA ALA A 12 35.90 -36.88 -1.34
C ALA A 12 34.90 -35.91 -2.00
N ALA A 13 33.75 -36.40 -2.48
CA ALA A 13 32.71 -35.56 -3.06
C ALA A 13 32.15 -34.52 -2.06
N LYS A 14 31.99 -34.89 -0.79
CA LYS A 14 31.55 -33.96 0.27
C LYS A 14 32.57 -32.85 0.53
N LEU A 15 33.86 -33.16 0.47
CA LEU A 15 34.93 -32.16 0.61
C LEU A 15 34.98 -31.20 -0.58
N VAL A 16 34.84 -31.71 -1.80
CA VAL A 16 34.75 -30.87 -3.01
C VAL A 16 33.55 -29.94 -2.93
N LYS A 17 32.37 -30.45 -2.53
CA LYS A 17 31.16 -29.64 -2.34
C LYS A 17 31.37 -28.54 -1.30
N LYS A 18 32.07 -28.83 -0.19
CA LYS A 18 32.37 -27.84 0.84
C LYS A 18 33.37 -26.79 0.33
N ALA A 19 34.41 -27.20 -0.39
CA ALA A 19 35.40 -26.29 -0.96
C ALA A 19 34.77 -25.35 -1.98
N PHE A 20 33.91 -25.86 -2.87
CA PHE A 20 33.17 -25.04 -3.83
C PHE A 20 32.26 -24.02 -3.15
N LEU A 21 31.54 -24.43 -2.09
CA LEU A 21 30.69 -23.52 -1.32
C LEU A 21 31.51 -22.43 -0.62
N GLU A 22 32.68 -22.77 -0.08
CA GLU A 22 33.57 -21.80 0.56
C GLU A 22 34.12 -20.79 -0.46
N ALA A 23 34.56 -21.28 -1.63
CA ALA A 23 35.05 -20.44 -2.70
C ALA A 23 33.99 -19.44 -3.20
N LEU A 24 32.73 -19.87 -3.33
CA LEU A 24 31.60 -18.97 -3.62
C LEU A 24 31.41 -17.90 -2.54
N LYS A 25 31.57 -18.25 -1.25
CA LYS A 25 31.41 -17.33 -0.12
C LYS A 25 32.57 -16.34 0.00
N SER A 26 33.78 -16.69 -0.43
CA SER A 26 34.97 -15.84 -0.37
C SER A 26 35.26 -15.07 -1.67
N ASN A 27 34.42 -15.23 -2.71
CA ASN A 27 34.66 -14.73 -4.06
C ASN A 27 35.98 -15.24 -4.67
N ASP A 28 36.38 -16.45 -4.33
CA ASP A 28 37.59 -17.08 -4.88
C ASP A 28 37.25 -17.72 -6.23
N TYR A 29 37.29 -16.89 -7.28
CA TYR A 29 36.94 -17.28 -8.63
C TYR A 29 37.98 -18.23 -9.25
N GLU A 30 39.25 -18.16 -8.82
CA GLU A 30 40.34 -19.00 -9.33
C GLU A 30 40.12 -20.46 -8.92
N THR A 31 39.84 -20.71 -7.64
CA THR A 31 39.55 -22.07 -7.20
C THR A 31 38.23 -22.60 -7.77
N LEU A 32 37.24 -21.74 -8.00
CA LEU A 32 36.01 -22.12 -8.71
C LEU A 32 36.29 -22.57 -10.14
N GLU A 33 37.09 -21.80 -10.88
CA GLU A 33 37.46 -22.11 -12.27
C GLU A 33 38.26 -23.42 -12.35
N GLU A 34 39.19 -23.65 -11.42
CA GLU A 34 39.93 -24.91 -11.34
C GLU A 34 39.01 -26.11 -11.06
N LEU A 35 38.08 -25.97 -10.10
CA LEU A 35 37.15 -27.04 -9.72
C LEU A 35 36.19 -27.42 -10.86
N LEU A 36 35.73 -26.43 -11.63
CA LEU A 36 34.84 -26.62 -12.78
C LEU A 36 35.59 -27.16 -14.01
N SER A 37 36.80 -26.65 -14.27
CA SER A 37 37.64 -27.11 -15.40
C SER A 37 38.08 -28.56 -15.26
N GLN A 38 38.25 -29.04 -14.03
CA GLN A 38 38.58 -30.43 -13.73
C GLN A 38 37.34 -31.36 -13.70
N GLU A 39 36.14 -30.84 -14.01
CA GLU A 39 34.85 -31.54 -13.96
C GLU A 39 34.62 -32.30 -12.62
N LYS A 40 35.18 -31.77 -11.52
CA LYS A 40 35.08 -32.40 -10.20
C LYS A 40 33.69 -32.25 -9.59
N ILE A 41 32.95 -31.22 -10.01
CA ILE A 41 31.62 -30.87 -9.53
C ILE A 41 30.81 -30.26 -10.66
N ASP A 42 29.51 -30.58 -10.69
CA ASP A 42 28.58 -29.96 -11.64
C ASP A 42 28.29 -28.51 -11.23
N VAL A 43 28.27 -27.61 -12.20
CA VAL A 43 28.06 -26.16 -11.99
C VAL A 43 26.70 -25.86 -11.35
N ASP A 44 25.69 -26.70 -11.66
CA ASP A 44 24.33 -26.57 -11.17
C ASP A 44 24.09 -27.34 -9.86
N THR A 45 25.16 -27.73 -9.17
CA THR A 45 25.05 -28.37 -7.85
C THR A 45 24.23 -27.50 -6.90
N VAL A 46 23.23 -28.12 -6.28
CA VAL A 46 22.38 -27.47 -5.28
C VAL A 46 23.00 -27.61 -3.88
N PHE A 47 23.19 -26.47 -3.23
CA PHE A 47 23.71 -26.34 -1.88
C PHE A 47 22.56 -26.07 -0.89
N GLU A 48 22.74 -26.56 0.33
CA GLU A 48 21.94 -26.16 1.49
C GLU A 48 22.69 -25.03 2.18
N VAL A 49 22.05 -23.87 2.27
CA VAL A 49 22.66 -22.64 2.81
C VAL A 49 21.76 -21.99 3.84
N GLU A 50 22.38 -21.29 4.78
CA GLU A 50 21.66 -20.48 5.75
C GLU A 50 21.13 -19.21 5.07
N ASP A 51 19.84 -18.94 5.23
CA ASP A 51 19.11 -17.82 4.60
C ASP A 51 18.10 -17.25 5.58
N GLU A 52 18.60 -16.57 6.62
CA GLU A 52 17.76 -16.05 7.71
C GLU A 52 16.75 -14.99 7.25
N ASN A 53 17.06 -14.29 6.16
CA ASN A 53 16.24 -13.21 5.60
C ASN A 53 15.28 -13.68 4.49
N LEU A 54 15.25 -14.98 4.17
CA LEU A 54 14.40 -15.58 3.14
C LEU A 54 14.59 -14.96 1.73
N ILE A 55 15.81 -14.52 1.43
CA ILE A 55 16.15 -13.87 0.16
C ILE A 55 16.10 -14.88 -1.00
N LEU A 56 16.51 -16.13 -0.76
CA LEU A 56 16.57 -17.18 -1.78
C LEU A 56 15.26 -17.94 -1.91
N ALA A 57 14.47 -17.93 -0.84
CA ALA A 57 13.22 -18.65 -0.77
C ALA A 57 12.06 -17.89 -1.42
N SER A 58 11.25 -18.60 -2.20
CA SER A 58 9.90 -18.16 -2.56
C SER A 58 8.95 -19.33 -2.36
N TYR A 59 7.89 -19.09 -1.59
CA TYR A 59 6.88 -20.08 -1.27
C TYR A 59 5.51 -19.63 -1.77
N LYS A 60 4.68 -20.61 -2.15
CA LYS A 60 3.28 -20.35 -2.46
C LYS A 60 2.52 -20.06 -1.15
N LYS A 61 1.62 -19.06 -1.18
CA LYS A 61 0.74 -18.72 -0.05
C LYS A 61 -0.02 -19.98 0.40
N GLY A 62 -0.04 -20.24 1.72
CA GLY A 62 -0.71 -21.41 2.33
C GLY A 62 0.18 -22.61 2.67
N TYR A 63 1.47 -22.59 2.33
CA TYR A 63 2.41 -23.61 2.81
C TYR A 63 2.83 -23.33 4.25
N TRP A 64 2.50 -24.24 5.17
CA TRP A 64 3.01 -24.22 6.53
C TRP A 64 4.42 -24.83 6.55
N LEU A 65 5.43 -24.00 6.80
CA LEU A 65 6.80 -24.44 7.01
C LEU A 65 7.08 -24.50 8.51
N PRO A 66 7.57 -25.64 9.02
CA PRO A 66 8.13 -25.70 10.38
C PRO A 66 9.22 -24.64 10.55
N SER A 67 9.28 -24.00 11.72
CA SER A 67 10.17 -22.86 12.00
C SER A 67 11.66 -23.13 11.74
N TYR A 68 12.13 -24.37 11.87
CA TYR A 68 13.52 -24.75 11.55
C TYR A 68 13.81 -24.78 10.04
N LYS A 69 12.80 -24.95 9.18
CA LYS A 69 12.96 -24.90 7.71
C LYS A 69 13.04 -23.47 7.17
N LEU A 70 12.81 -22.45 8.00
CA LEU A 70 12.94 -21.05 7.59
C LEU A 70 14.39 -20.57 7.56
N LYS A 71 15.31 -21.29 8.23
CA LYS A 71 16.73 -20.90 8.27
C LYS A 71 17.56 -21.47 7.12
N ILE A 72 17.08 -22.50 6.45
CA ILE A 72 17.83 -23.24 5.43
C ILE A 72 17.12 -23.12 4.09
N SER A 73 17.84 -22.66 3.07
CA SER A 73 17.38 -22.54 1.68
C SER A 73 18.25 -23.40 0.77
N TRP A 74 17.69 -23.80 -0.39
CA TRP A 74 18.43 -24.45 -1.46
C TRP A 74 18.87 -23.44 -2.52
N ALA A 75 20.15 -23.43 -2.87
CA ALA A 75 20.69 -22.50 -3.85
C ALA A 75 21.73 -23.16 -4.74
N THR A 76 21.78 -22.79 -6.01
CA THR A 76 22.92 -23.10 -6.89
C THR A 76 24.01 -22.06 -6.71
N GLY A 77 25.21 -22.33 -7.22
CA GLY A 77 26.32 -21.37 -7.17
C GLY A 77 25.94 -20.00 -7.75
N LEU A 78 25.10 -19.98 -8.79
CA LEU A 78 24.61 -18.76 -9.43
C LEU A 78 23.82 -17.87 -8.45
N HIS A 79 22.95 -18.46 -7.63
CA HIS A 79 22.15 -17.72 -6.65
C HIS A 79 23.03 -17.15 -5.54
N LEU A 80 24.02 -17.92 -5.09
CA LEU A 80 24.95 -17.50 -4.04
C LEU A 80 25.85 -16.36 -4.51
N ALA A 81 26.39 -16.46 -5.74
CA ALA A 81 27.19 -15.39 -6.32
C ALA A 81 26.40 -14.08 -6.42
N VAL A 82 25.13 -14.13 -6.82
CA VAL A 82 24.25 -12.95 -6.85
C VAL A 82 23.91 -12.44 -5.45
N MET A 83 23.63 -13.33 -4.51
CA MET A 83 23.30 -12.98 -3.13
C MET A 83 24.43 -12.23 -2.43
N TYR A 84 25.67 -12.65 -2.66
CA TYR A 84 26.86 -11.98 -2.11
C TYR A 84 27.38 -10.84 -2.99
N GLY A 85 26.87 -10.69 -4.21
CA GLY A 85 27.32 -9.68 -5.18
C GLY A 85 28.69 -9.95 -5.78
N HIS A 86 29.07 -11.22 -5.86
CA HIS A 86 30.35 -11.72 -6.37
C HIS A 86 30.31 -11.83 -7.89
N LEU A 87 30.66 -10.73 -8.57
CA LEU A 87 30.62 -10.61 -10.04
C LEU A 87 31.53 -11.62 -10.74
N GLU A 88 32.70 -11.88 -10.16
CA GLU A 88 33.75 -12.68 -10.82
C GLU A 88 33.39 -14.16 -10.76
N SER A 89 32.99 -14.63 -9.57
CA SER A 89 32.37 -15.94 -9.40
C SER A 89 31.14 -16.12 -10.31
N LEU A 90 30.29 -15.09 -10.46
CA LEU A 90 29.12 -15.13 -11.33
C LEU A 90 29.52 -15.35 -12.80
N LEU A 91 30.55 -14.64 -13.30
CA LEU A 91 31.04 -14.79 -14.67
C LEU A 91 31.64 -16.18 -14.91
N VAL A 92 32.45 -16.70 -13.98
CA VAL A 92 33.02 -18.06 -14.08
C VAL A 92 31.90 -19.10 -14.22
N LEU A 93 30.88 -19.04 -13.36
CA LEU A 93 29.75 -19.97 -13.41
C LEU A 93 29.00 -19.91 -14.75
N LEU A 94 28.78 -18.71 -15.29
CA LEU A 94 28.10 -18.51 -16.57
C LEU A 94 28.95 -18.99 -17.76
N ASN A 95 30.26 -18.78 -17.73
CA ASN A 95 31.19 -19.30 -18.74
C ASN A 95 31.19 -20.83 -18.79
N HIS A 96 31.01 -21.49 -17.65
CA HIS A 96 30.81 -22.94 -17.54
C HIS A 96 29.36 -23.40 -17.78
N LYS A 97 28.53 -22.57 -18.44
CA LYS A 97 27.16 -22.89 -18.87
C LYS A 97 26.17 -23.20 -17.73
N ALA A 98 26.31 -22.55 -16.57
CA ALA A 98 25.33 -22.63 -15.50
C ALA A 98 23.90 -22.35 -16.00
N THR A 99 22.91 -23.10 -15.48
CA THR A 99 21.50 -22.89 -15.89
C THR A 99 20.93 -21.62 -15.27
N ILE A 100 20.88 -20.55 -16.05
CA ILE A 100 20.52 -19.19 -15.60
C ILE A 100 19.12 -19.10 -14.95
N ASN A 101 18.17 -19.85 -15.49
CA ASN A 101 16.77 -19.79 -15.09
C ASN A 101 16.37 -20.92 -14.11
N CYS A 102 17.35 -21.59 -13.48
CA CYS A 102 17.06 -22.59 -12.45
C CYS A 102 16.37 -21.94 -11.24
N ARG A 103 15.54 -22.72 -10.53
CA ARG A 103 14.77 -22.25 -9.37
C ARG A 103 14.84 -23.24 -8.20
N PRO A 104 16.03 -23.44 -7.59
CA PRO A 104 16.24 -24.46 -6.57
C PRO A 104 15.34 -24.28 -5.35
N ASN A 105 15.08 -23.04 -4.92
CA ASN A 105 14.15 -22.73 -3.83
C ASN A 105 13.02 -21.76 -4.27
N GLY A 106 12.60 -21.88 -5.53
CA GLY A 106 11.46 -21.14 -6.07
C GLY A 106 11.76 -19.76 -6.64
N LYS A 107 12.91 -19.15 -6.36
CA LYS A 107 13.41 -17.95 -7.06
C LYS A 107 14.45 -18.34 -8.10
N ALA A 108 14.51 -17.57 -9.19
CA ALA A 108 15.64 -17.58 -10.12
C ALA A 108 16.64 -16.48 -9.73
N ALA A 109 17.89 -16.59 -10.19
CA ALA A 109 18.96 -15.63 -9.85
C ALA A 109 18.58 -14.17 -10.16
N ILE A 110 17.81 -13.93 -11.23
CA ILE A 110 17.32 -12.60 -11.60
C ILE A 110 16.36 -12.00 -10.55
N HIS A 111 15.55 -12.82 -9.87
CA HIS A 111 14.67 -12.35 -8.80
C HIS A 111 15.48 -11.90 -7.58
N VAL A 112 16.49 -12.70 -7.21
CA VAL A 112 17.41 -12.40 -6.11
C VAL A 112 18.17 -11.09 -6.38
N ALA A 113 18.63 -10.88 -7.61
CA ALA A 113 19.29 -9.63 -8.00
C ALA A 113 18.37 -8.41 -7.85
N CYS A 114 17.07 -8.55 -8.13
CA CYS A 114 16.10 -7.45 -7.99
C CYS A 114 15.80 -7.14 -6.52
N GLU A 115 15.59 -8.16 -5.71
CA GLU A 115 15.29 -8.05 -4.27
C GLU A 115 16.45 -7.43 -3.48
N LEU A 116 17.70 -7.79 -3.85
CA LEU A 116 18.91 -7.22 -3.26
C LEU A 116 19.37 -5.91 -3.92
N ALA A 117 18.64 -5.41 -4.93
CA ALA A 117 19.01 -4.24 -5.70
C ALA A 117 20.43 -4.32 -6.34
N ASN A 118 20.89 -5.53 -6.71
CA ASN A 118 22.19 -5.73 -7.33
C ASN A 118 22.13 -5.62 -8.86
N VAL A 119 22.33 -4.40 -9.33
CA VAL A 119 22.20 -4.00 -10.74
C VAL A 119 23.30 -4.61 -11.61
N GLU A 120 24.52 -4.74 -11.10
CA GLU A 120 25.65 -5.27 -11.87
C GLU A 120 25.49 -6.78 -12.12
N CYS A 121 25.11 -7.54 -11.10
CA CYS A 121 24.72 -8.95 -11.29
C CYS A 121 23.55 -9.07 -12.27
N LEU A 122 22.54 -8.21 -12.16
CA LEU A 122 21.40 -8.21 -13.06
C LEU A 122 21.81 -7.96 -14.52
N LYS A 123 22.70 -6.99 -14.78
CA LYS A 123 23.23 -6.70 -16.12
C LYS A 123 23.92 -7.92 -16.73
N ILE A 124 24.75 -8.63 -15.95
CA ILE A 124 25.45 -9.84 -16.38
C ILE A 124 24.44 -10.97 -16.67
N LEU A 125 23.46 -11.19 -15.80
CA LEU A 125 22.43 -12.20 -16.03
C LEU A 125 21.62 -11.92 -17.30
N CYS A 126 21.24 -10.66 -17.51
CA CYS A 126 20.52 -10.23 -18.71
C CYS A 126 21.34 -10.39 -19.99
N SER A 127 22.65 -10.10 -19.97
CA SER A 127 23.52 -10.27 -21.15
C SER A 127 23.70 -11.74 -21.54
N HIS A 128 23.59 -12.66 -20.58
CA HIS A 128 23.67 -14.10 -20.81
C HIS A 128 22.31 -14.77 -21.10
N GLY A 129 21.23 -14.00 -21.28
CA GLY A 129 19.93 -14.53 -21.71
C GLY A 129 19.01 -14.97 -20.57
N ALA A 130 19.10 -14.35 -19.39
CA ALA A 130 18.10 -14.52 -18.33
C ALA A 130 16.69 -14.15 -18.82
N LYS A 131 15.68 -14.95 -18.44
CA LYS A 131 14.28 -14.69 -18.79
C LYS A 131 13.73 -13.57 -17.91
N LEU A 132 13.48 -12.41 -18.51
CA LEU A 132 13.00 -11.20 -17.80
C LEU A 132 11.59 -11.34 -17.21
N ASN A 133 10.75 -12.18 -17.81
CA ASN A 133 9.35 -12.40 -17.44
C ASN A 133 9.10 -13.79 -16.82
N CYS A 134 10.13 -14.39 -16.20
CA CYS A 134 9.95 -15.66 -15.51
C CYS A 134 9.20 -15.49 -14.17
N PHE A 135 8.52 -16.53 -13.69
CA PHE A 135 7.81 -16.47 -12.41
C PHE A 135 8.57 -17.22 -11.31
N SER A 136 8.62 -16.62 -10.12
CA SER A 136 8.94 -17.31 -8.89
C SER A 136 7.86 -18.34 -8.51
N MET A 137 8.11 -19.16 -7.48
CA MET A 137 7.11 -20.07 -6.92
C MET A 137 5.91 -19.34 -6.30
N SER A 138 6.11 -18.11 -5.80
CA SER A 138 5.04 -17.21 -5.35
C SER A 138 4.25 -16.57 -6.49
N GLY A 139 4.62 -16.85 -7.75
CA GLY A 139 3.97 -16.29 -8.93
C GLY A 139 4.41 -14.86 -9.26
N GLN A 140 5.49 -14.37 -8.67
CA GLN A 140 5.98 -13.00 -8.90
C GLN A 140 7.05 -12.99 -9.99
N ALA A 141 6.96 -12.02 -10.90
CA ALA A 141 8.02 -11.75 -11.89
C ALA A 141 9.14 -10.86 -11.30
N PRO A 142 10.33 -10.77 -11.92
CA PRO A 142 11.47 -9.99 -11.41
C PRO A 142 11.13 -8.53 -11.07
N LEU A 143 10.32 -7.84 -11.89
CA LEU A 143 9.88 -6.47 -11.62
C LEU A 143 9.10 -6.31 -10.30
N HIS A 144 8.41 -7.36 -9.85
CA HIS A 144 7.69 -7.34 -8.56
C HIS A 144 8.63 -7.45 -7.35
N PHE A 145 9.88 -7.90 -7.55
CA PHE A 145 10.89 -7.97 -6.50
C PHE A 145 11.69 -6.67 -6.38
N CYS A 146 11.44 -5.67 -7.23
CA CYS A 146 11.94 -4.31 -7.02
C CYS A 146 11.10 -3.63 -5.93
N THR A 147 11.41 -3.91 -4.67
CA THR A 147 10.60 -3.51 -3.50
C THR A 147 11.20 -2.37 -2.68
N SER A 148 12.20 -1.67 -3.21
CA SER A 148 12.86 -0.55 -2.53
C SER A 148 13.25 0.54 -3.53
N ARG A 149 13.50 1.76 -3.03
CA ARG A 149 14.09 2.85 -3.84
C ARG A 149 15.46 2.47 -4.40
N THR A 150 16.23 1.66 -3.68
CA THR A 150 17.54 1.18 -4.14
C THR A 150 17.43 0.22 -5.32
N ALA A 151 16.31 -0.51 -5.46
CA ALA A 151 16.06 -1.41 -6.59
C ALA A 151 15.65 -0.67 -7.88
N MET A 152 15.54 0.66 -7.86
CA MET A 152 15.16 1.46 -9.01
C MET A 152 16.04 1.21 -10.26
N PRO A 153 17.38 1.16 -10.19
CA PRO A 153 18.17 0.89 -11.39
C PRO A 153 18.03 -0.56 -11.88
N CYS A 154 17.63 -1.51 -11.02
CA CYS A 154 17.27 -2.86 -11.45
C CYS A 154 15.98 -2.84 -12.28
N ALA A 155 14.96 -2.11 -11.81
CA ALA A 155 13.71 -1.94 -12.55
C ALA A 155 13.96 -1.28 -13.93
N GLN A 156 14.79 -0.23 -13.98
CA GLN A 156 15.20 0.41 -15.22
C GLN A 156 15.85 -0.56 -16.19
N GLN A 157 16.83 -1.33 -15.71
CA GLN A 157 17.55 -2.28 -16.54
C GLN A 157 16.64 -3.38 -17.09
N LEU A 158 15.70 -3.89 -16.30
CA LEU A 158 14.72 -4.87 -16.74
C LEU A 158 13.83 -4.32 -17.85
N VAL A 159 13.25 -3.13 -17.65
CA VAL A 159 12.33 -2.52 -18.61
C VAL A 159 13.05 -2.17 -19.91
N TRP A 160 14.26 -1.59 -19.87
CA TRP A 160 15.05 -1.29 -21.06
C TRP A 160 15.47 -2.54 -21.85
N ARG A 161 15.55 -3.70 -21.18
CA ARG A 161 15.80 -4.99 -21.84
C ARG A 161 14.53 -5.67 -22.35
N GLY A 162 13.35 -5.06 -22.19
CA GLY A 162 12.08 -5.55 -22.70
C GLY A 162 11.27 -6.38 -21.70
N ALA A 163 11.48 -6.23 -20.39
CA ALA A 163 10.58 -6.78 -19.39
C ALA A 163 9.18 -6.18 -19.54
N ASN A 164 8.14 -7.00 -19.37
CA ASN A 164 6.76 -6.53 -19.50
C ASN A 164 6.35 -5.78 -18.22
N VAL A 165 6.21 -4.46 -18.30
CA VAL A 165 5.82 -3.61 -17.16
C VAL A 165 4.37 -3.88 -16.68
N ASN A 166 3.54 -4.49 -17.51
CA ASN A 166 2.15 -4.84 -17.22
C ASN A 166 1.97 -6.32 -16.87
N ILE A 167 3.06 -7.04 -16.56
CA ILE A 167 2.99 -8.45 -16.20
C ILE A 167 2.21 -8.65 -14.90
N LYS A 168 1.13 -9.41 -14.94
CA LYS A 168 0.41 -9.81 -13.73
C LYS A 168 1.15 -10.93 -13.02
N THR A 169 1.10 -10.96 -11.69
CA THR A 169 1.54 -12.11 -10.92
C THR A 169 0.73 -13.35 -11.30
N ASN A 170 1.40 -14.50 -11.43
CA ASN A 170 0.77 -15.80 -11.64
C ASN A 170 0.37 -16.42 -10.28
N ASN A 171 -0.42 -15.69 -9.51
CA ASN A 171 -0.97 -16.11 -8.23
C ASN A 171 -2.39 -15.55 -8.06
N GLN A 172 -3.01 -15.80 -6.91
CA GLN A 172 -4.40 -15.39 -6.63
C GLN A 172 -4.60 -13.86 -6.56
N GLU A 173 -3.54 -13.08 -6.47
CA GLU A 173 -3.62 -11.62 -6.33
C GLU A 173 -3.66 -10.92 -7.70
N GLU A 174 -3.09 -11.52 -8.75
CA GLU A 174 -2.94 -10.93 -10.10
C GLU A 174 -2.41 -9.47 -10.12
N GLU A 175 -1.53 -9.12 -9.20
CA GLU A 175 -0.95 -7.77 -9.09
C GLU A 175 -0.01 -7.48 -10.27
N THR A 176 0.04 -6.22 -10.71
CA THR A 176 1.10 -5.74 -11.63
C THR A 176 2.28 -5.14 -10.82
N PRO A 177 3.44 -4.88 -11.45
CA PRO A 177 4.53 -4.15 -10.79
C PRO A 177 4.09 -2.79 -10.23
N LEU A 178 3.17 -2.12 -10.92
CA LEU A 178 2.59 -0.85 -10.47
C LEU A 178 1.78 -1.01 -9.18
N HIS A 179 0.99 -2.09 -9.03
CA HIS A 179 0.30 -2.39 -7.77
C HIS A 179 1.30 -2.63 -6.62
N THR A 180 2.38 -3.37 -6.89
CA THR A 180 3.39 -3.65 -5.88
C THR A 180 4.09 -2.36 -5.43
N ALA A 181 4.49 -1.49 -6.36
CA ALA A 181 5.10 -0.20 -6.05
C ALA A 181 4.14 0.73 -5.28
N ALA A 182 2.86 0.76 -5.67
CA ALA A 182 1.82 1.55 -5.02
C ALA A 182 1.54 1.08 -3.58
N ARG A 183 1.45 -0.25 -3.36
CA ARG A 183 1.26 -0.86 -2.03
C ARG A 183 2.44 -0.62 -1.10
N LEU A 184 3.67 -0.63 -1.63
CA LEU A 184 4.88 -0.46 -0.83
C LEU A 184 5.23 1.01 -0.58
N GLY A 185 4.50 1.95 -1.18
CA GLY A 185 4.78 3.37 -1.00
C GLY A 185 6.09 3.82 -1.64
N ILE A 186 6.37 3.41 -2.89
CA ILE A 186 7.63 3.78 -3.60
C ILE A 186 7.33 4.69 -4.79
N PRO A 187 7.31 6.04 -4.60
CA PRO A 187 6.94 7.00 -5.64
C PRO A 187 7.81 6.92 -6.90
N GLU A 188 9.11 6.68 -6.76
CA GLU A 188 10.05 6.63 -7.88
C GLU A 188 9.75 5.49 -8.84
N LEU A 189 9.39 4.31 -8.31
CA LEU A 189 8.99 3.16 -9.13
C LEU A 189 7.63 3.39 -9.79
N VAL A 190 6.68 4.04 -9.09
CA VAL A 190 5.38 4.41 -9.67
C VAL A 190 5.57 5.36 -10.85
N ALA A 191 6.32 6.46 -10.67
CA ALA A 191 6.62 7.40 -11.74
C ALA A 191 7.21 6.68 -12.95
N PHE A 192 8.27 5.90 -12.71
CA PHE A 192 8.96 5.20 -13.77
C PHE A 192 8.06 4.22 -14.51
N TYR A 193 7.32 3.36 -13.80
CA TYR A 193 6.47 2.38 -14.45
C TYR A 193 5.38 3.04 -15.31
N VAL A 194 4.76 4.11 -14.83
CA VAL A 194 3.75 4.85 -15.61
C VAL A 194 4.39 5.51 -16.85
N GLU A 195 5.56 6.13 -16.72
CA GLU A 195 6.32 6.69 -17.84
C GLU A 195 6.71 5.63 -18.89
N GLN A 196 6.93 4.39 -18.46
CA GLN A 196 7.25 3.26 -19.35
C GLN A 196 5.99 2.53 -19.88
N GLY A 197 4.79 3.10 -19.70
CA GLY A 197 3.56 2.57 -20.27
C GLY A 197 2.83 1.54 -19.39
N ALA A 198 3.04 1.57 -18.08
CA ALA A 198 2.19 0.82 -17.16
C ALA A 198 0.74 1.32 -17.22
N HIS A 199 -0.21 0.40 -17.27
CA HIS A 199 -1.63 0.73 -17.23
C HIS A 199 -2.01 1.23 -15.84
N VAL A 200 -2.27 2.53 -15.74
CA VAL A 200 -2.59 3.24 -14.49
C VAL A 200 -3.82 2.63 -13.80
N ASP A 201 -4.84 2.24 -14.58
CA ASP A 201 -6.08 1.62 -14.12
C ASP A 201 -6.10 0.10 -14.30
N ALA A 202 -4.93 -0.55 -14.34
CA ALA A 202 -4.88 -2.01 -14.29
C ALA A 202 -5.60 -2.50 -13.03
N VAL A 203 -6.34 -3.60 -13.14
CA VAL A 203 -7.01 -4.22 -12.00
C VAL A 203 -6.34 -5.54 -11.62
N ASN A 204 -6.15 -5.73 -10.31
CA ASN A 204 -5.73 -6.99 -9.72
C ASN A 204 -6.93 -7.96 -9.62
N ALA A 205 -6.74 -9.12 -8.98
CA ALA A 205 -7.80 -10.14 -8.84
C ALA A 205 -9.00 -9.63 -8.03
N HIS A 206 -8.79 -8.66 -7.15
CA HIS A 206 -9.82 -8.04 -6.31
C HIS A 206 -10.46 -6.80 -6.94
N MET A 207 -10.24 -6.59 -8.24
CA MET A 207 -10.71 -5.40 -8.97
C MET A 207 -10.15 -4.08 -8.40
N GLU A 208 -9.09 -4.13 -7.59
CA GLU A 208 -8.45 -2.92 -7.06
C GLU A 208 -7.49 -2.35 -8.10
N THR A 209 -7.49 -1.03 -8.23
CA THR A 209 -6.50 -0.28 -9.01
C THR A 209 -5.28 0.07 -8.15
N PRO A 210 -4.11 0.41 -8.75
CA PRO A 210 -2.97 0.92 -8.01
C PRO A 210 -3.30 2.12 -7.10
N LEU A 211 -4.20 3.00 -7.54
CA LEU A 211 -4.69 4.13 -6.74
C LEU A 211 -5.45 3.64 -5.49
N ALA A 212 -6.34 2.67 -5.64
CA ALA A 212 -7.07 2.09 -4.50
C ALA A 212 -6.13 1.38 -3.52
N CYS A 213 -5.12 0.64 -4.02
CA CYS A 213 -4.10 0.03 -3.19
C CYS A 213 -3.29 1.09 -2.42
N ALA A 214 -2.76 2.12 -3.10
CA ALA A 214 -2.02 3.19 -2.44
C ALA A 214 -2.85 3.91 -1.37
N ALA A 215 -4.13 4.15 -1.65
CA ALA A 215 -5.06 4.76 -0.71
C ALA A 215 -5.30 3.91 0.54
N TYR A 216 -5.40 2.58 0.38
CA TYR A 216 -5.59 1.66 1.50
C TYR A 216 -4.35 1.58 2.41
N TRP A 217 -3.16 1.53 1.82
CA TRP A 217 -1.90 1.40 2.53
C TRP A 217 -1.32 2.73 3.06
N SER A 218 -2.04 3.85 2.90
CA SER A 218 -1.58 5.18 3.35
C SER A 218 -1.38 5.28 4.87
N LEU A 219 -2.05 4.45 5.66
CA LEU A 219 -1.96 4.44 7.12
C LEU A 219 -1.16 3.24 7.63
N HIS A 220 -0.04 3.51 8.32
CA HIS A 220 0.69 2.48 9.05
C HIS A 220 -0.04 2.15 10.37
N TYR A 221 -0.86 1.11 10.39
CA TYR A 221 -1.71 0.76 11.54
C TYR A 221 -0.97 0.59 12.88
N LYS A 222 0.29 0.14 12.86
CA LYS A 222 1.07 -0.04 14.10
C LYS A 222 1.44 1.29 14.74
N ASP A 223 1.83 2.25 13.89
CA ASP A 223 2.37 3.53 14.33
C ASP A 223 1.30 4.64 14.33
N GLN A 224 0.15 4.40 13.70
CA GLN A 224 -0.94 5.37 13.50
C GLN A 224 -0.48 6.65 12.77
N ILE A 225 0.47 6.50 11.85
CA ILE A 225 1.04 7.60 11.06
C ILE A 225 0.68 7.43 9.58
N TYR A 226 0.28 8.53 8.96
CA TYR A 226 0.07 8.58 7.51
C TYR A 226 1.40 8.69 6.76
N SER A 227 1.55 7.88 5.72
CA SER A 227 2.73 7.85 4.88
C SER A 227 2.67 8.96 3.82
N PRO A 228 3.60 9.94 3.83
CA PRO A 228 3.64 10.99 2.81
C PRO A 228 3.95 10.41 1.41
N ASP A 229 4.65 9.28 1.35
CA ASP A 229 4.96 8.61 0.09
C ASP A 229 3.69 8.05 -0.58
N HIS A 230 2.76 7.49 0.19
CA HIS A 230 1.47 7.03 -0.34
C HIS A 230 0.60 8.20 -0.80
N HIS A 231 0.62 9.33 -0.10
CA HIS A 231 -0.05 10.55 -0.56
C HIS A 231 0.52 11.05 -1.88
N LEU A 232 1.84 11.08 -2.00
CA LEU A 232 2.53 11.47 -3.24
C LEU A 232 2.16 10.53 -4.39
N ILE A 233 2.15 9.22 -4.16
CA ILE A 233 1.73 8.22 -5.17
C ILE A 233 0.30 8.46 -5.61
N CYS A 234 -0.62 8.66 -4.67
CA CYS A 234 -2.02 8.95 -5.02
C CYS A 234 -2.10 10.21 -5.88
N ARG A 235 -1.36 11.27 -5.54
CA ARG A 235 -1.31 12.50 -6.34
C ARG A 235 -0.77 12.24 -7.74
N MET A 236 0.34 11.51 -7.87
CA MET A 236 0.95 11.17 -9.15
C MET A 236 -0.02 10.37 -10.03
N LEU A 237 -0.65 9.32 -9.49
CA LEU A 237 -1.61 8.50 -10.23
C LEU A 237 -2.80 9.34 -10.73
N LEU A 238 -3.32 10.25 -9.90
CA LEU A 238 -4.38 11.19 -10.31
C LEU A 238 -3.91 12.16 -11.40
N ASP A 239 -2.68 12.67 -11.32
CA ASP A 239 -2.09 13.53 -12.35
C ASP A 239 -1.94 12.76 -13.69
N TYR A 240 -1.65 11.45 -13.62
CA TYR A 240 -1.66 10.50 -14.74
C TYR A 240 -3.06 9.99 -15.12
N LYS A 241 -4.14 10.68 -14.71
CA LYS A 241 -5.53 10.41 -15.08
C LYS A 241 -6.08 9.06 -14.60
N ALA A 242 -5.59 8.54 -13.47
CA ALA A 242 -6.22 7.39 -12.81
C ALA A 242 -7.72 7.64 -12.57
N GLU A 243 -8.52 6.60 -12.79
CA GLU A 243 -9.96 6.63 -12.52
C GLU A 243 -10.22 6.67 -11.00
N VAL A 244 -10.63 7.84 -10.52
CA VAL A 244 -10.80 8.11 -9.09
C VAL A 244 -12.00 7.38 -8.48
N ASN A 245 -13.00 7.03 -9.29
CA ASN A 245 -14.21 6.33 -8.86
C ASN A 245 -14.18 4.83 -9.22
N ALA A 246 -13.01 4.28 -9.54
CA ALA A 246 -12.85 2.84 -9.77
C ALA A 246 -13.33 2.03 -8.56
N ARG A 247 -13.94 0.86 -8.79
CA ARG A 247 -14.60 0.06 -7.76
C ARG A 247 -14.01 -1.35 -7.69
N ASP A 248 -13.69 -1.77 -6.48
CA ASP A 248 -13.24 -3.13 -6.17
C ASP A 248 -14.40 -4.15 -6.15
N GLU A 249 -14.12 -5.42 -5.82
CA GLU A 249 -15.14 -6.49 -5.72
C GLU A 249 -16.29 -6.16 -4.75
N ASP A 250 -16.00 -5.43 -3.67
CA ASP A 250 -16.98 -4.98 -2.68
C ASP A 250 -17.64 -3.64 -3.09
N PHE A 251 -17.39 -3.19 -4.32
CA PHE A 251 -17.81 -1.92 -4.85
C PHE A 251 -17.25 -0.67 -4.13
N LYS A 252 -16.16 -0.83 -3.37
CA LYS A 252 -15.49 0.26 -2.67
C LYS A 252 -14.57 1.01 -3.64
N SER A 253 -14.59 2.33 -3.53
CA SER A 253 -13.72 3.24 -4.28
C SER A 253 -12.48 3.66 -3.49
N PRO A 254 -11.45 4.26 -4.12
CA PRO A 254 -10.34 4.91 -3.41
C PRO A 254 -10.80 5.84 -2.29
N LEU A 255 -11.92 6.55 -2.49
CA LEU A 255 -12.50 7.44 -1.47
C LEU A 255 -12.99 6.68 -0.23
N HIS A 256 -13.51 5.46 -0.38
CA HIS A 256 -13.85 4.59 0.75
C HIS A 256 -12.62 4.15 1.53
N LYS A 257 -11.51 3.81 0.85
CA LYS A 257 -10.25 3.41 1.49
C LYS A 257 -9.64 4.59 2.27
N ALA A 258 -9.67 5.81 1.69
CA ALA A 258 -9.26 7.03 2.38
C ALA A 258 -10.14 7.35 3.60
N ALA A 259 -11.47 7.18 3.48
CA ALA A 259 -12.41 7.36 4.58
C ALA A 259 -12.21 6.33 5.70
N TRP A 260 -11.87 5.08 5.36
CA TRP A 260 -11.52 4.04 6.35
C TRP A 260 -10.26 4.40 7.15
N ASN A 261 -9.29 5.05 6.51
CA ASN A 261 -8.10 5.54 7.18
C ASN A 261 -8.34 6.84 7.96
N CYS A 262 -9.50 7.51 7.77
CA CYS A 262 -9.79 8.86 8.28
C CYS A 262 -8.72 9.89 7.86
N ASP A 263 -8.21 9.72 6.63
CA ASP A 263 -7.11 10.48 6.06
C ASP A 263 -7.64 11.73 5.34
N HIS A 264 -7.67 12.86 6.03
CA HIS A 264 -8.22 14.11 5.49
C HIS A 264 -7.43 14.63 4.28
N VAL A 265 -6.11 14.37 4.21
CA VAL A 265 -5.26 14.82 3.09
C VAL A 265 -5.65 14.04 1.84
N LEU A 266 -5.74 12.71 1.96
CA LEU A 266 -6.12 11.87 0.84
C LEU A 266 -7.57 12.09 0.40
N LEU A 267 -8.50 12.27 1.35
CA LEU A 267 -9.88 12.66 1.03
C LEU A 267 -9.93 13.94 0.21
N HIS A 268 -9.21 14.98 0.63
CA HIS A 268 -9.16 16.24 -0.10
C HIS A 268 -8.64 16.04 -1.53
N MET A 269 -7.52 15.34 -1.71
CA MET A 269 -6.95 15.08 -3.03
C MET A 269 -7.90 14.31 -3.96
N LEU A 270 -8.56 13.26 -3.45
CA LEU A 270 -9.50 12.46 -4.25
C LEU A 270 -10.75 13.28 -4.62
N LEU A 271 -11.30 14.04 -3.67
CA LEU A 271 -12.46 14.89 -3.88
C LEU A 271 -12.18 16.04 -4.87
N GLU A 272 -10.98 16.63 -4.83
CA GLU A 272 -10.53 17.60 -5.84
C GLU A 272 -10.46 17.00 -7.24
N ALA A 273 -9.98 15.75 -7.34
CA ALA A 273 -9.89 14.99 -8.57
C ALA A 273 -11.24 14.49 -9.12
N GLY A 274 -12.34 14.72 -8.39
CA GLY A 274 -13.69 14.37 -8.85
C GLY A 274 -14.27 13.10 -8.24
N ALA A 275 -13.74 12.64 -7.10
CA ALA A 275 -14.35 11.54 -6.36
C ALA A 275 -15.79 11.87 -5.94
N GLU A 276 -16.71 10.93 -6.15
CA GLU A 276 -18.11 11.09 -5.78
C GLU A 276 -18.31 10.86 -4.27
N ALA A 277 -18.73 11.88 -3.53
CA ALA A 277 -18.90 11.79 -2.07
C ALA A 277 -20.05 10.85 -1.62
N ASN A 278 -20.98 10.56 -2.54
CA ASN A 278 -22.16 9.70 -2.31
C ASN A 278 -22.03 8.30 -2.89
N ILE A 279 -20.87 7.94 -3.46
CA ILE A 279 -20.64 6.59 -3.96
C ILE A 279 -20.84 5.57 -2.85
N MET A 280 -21.51 4.45 -3.14
CA MET A 280 -21.85 3.44 -2.15
C MET A 280 -21.12 2.14 -2.43
N ASP A 281 -20.76 1.39 -1.39
CA ASP A 281 -20.29 0.02 -1.51
C ASP A 281 -21.46 -0.99 -1.66
N VAL A 282 -21.15 -2.29 -1.70
CA VAL A 282 -22.14 -3.37 -1.79
C VAL A 282 -23.14 -3.38 -0.62
N ASN A 283 -22.77 -2.83 0.54
CA ASN A 283 -23.61 -2.75 1.73
C ASN A 283 -24.47 -1.46 1.78
N GLY A 284 -24.39 -0.60 0.76
CA GLY A 284 -25.01 0.71 0.76
C GLY A 284 -24.33 1.71 1.69
N CYS A 285 -23.08 1.45 2.10
CA CYS A 285 -22.30 2.38 2.90
C CYS A 285 -21.56 3.36 2.00
N ALA A 286 -21.79 4.66 2.22
CA ALA A 286 -21.03 5.74 1.61
C ALA A 286 -19.76 6.08 2.42
N PRO A 287 -18.76 6.79 1.86
CA PRO A 287 -17.54 7.19 2.55
C PRO A 287 -17.79 7.86 3.90
N LEU A 288 -18.82 8.72 4.03
CA LEU A 288 -19.18 9.38 5.28
C LEU A 288 -19.45 8.38 6.43
N GLN A 289 -20.05 7.22 6.11
CA GLN A 289 -20.35 6.18 7.09
C GLN A 289 -19.11 5.39 7.50
N TYR A 290 -18.09 5.30 6.63
CA TYR A 290 -16.81 4.70 6.98
C TYR A 290 -16.11 5.54 8.06
N ILE A 291 -16.10 6.86 7.90
CA ILE A 291 -15.53 7.80 8.89
C ILE A 291 -16.21 7.63 10.25
N LEU A 292 -17.54 7.48 10.26
CA LEU A 292 -18.31 7.21 11.47
C LEU A 292 -17.87 5.91 12.18
N LYS A 293 -17.60 4.84 11.43
CA LYS A 293 -17.16 3.56 12.00
C LYS A 293 -15.74 3.62 12.57
N VAL A 294 -14.84 4.40 11.97
CA VAL A 294 -13.41 4.39 12.33
C VAL A 294 -13.00 5.50 13.30
N THR A 295 -13.80 6.57 13.46
CA THR A 295 -13.50 7.68 14.37
C THR A 295 -13.13 7.22 15.80
N PRO A 296 -13.83 6.26 16.43
CA PRO A 296 -13.46 5.80 17.77
C PRO A 296 -12.10 5.08 17.85
N VAL A 297 -11.65 4.51 16.73
CA VAL A 297 -10.46 3.64 16.65
C VAL A 297 -9.22 4.40 16.16
N ARG A 298 -9.35 5.68 15.81
CA ARG A 298 -8.30 6.52 15.22
C ARG A 298 -8.16 7.85 15.97
N PRO A 299 -7.54 7.84 17.17
CA PRO A 299 -7.47 9.04 18.01
C PRO A 299 -6.59 10.16 17.44
N ALA A 300 -5.65 9.84 16.55
CA ALA A 300 -4.77 10.81 15.90
C ALA A 300 -5.38 11.43 14.63
N ALA A 301 -6.54 10.95 14.18
CA ALA A 301 -7.19 11.47 12.98
C ALA A 301 -7.92 12.79 13.26
N GLN A 302 -8.22 13.54 12.19
CA GLN A 302 -9.00 14.78 12.24
C GLN A 302 -10.40 14.56 11.64
N PRO A 303 -11.30 13.87 12.36
CA PRO A 303 -12.62 13.52 11.84
C PRO A 303 -13.45 14.74 11.44
N GLU A 304 -13.26 15.89 12.10
CA GLU A 304 -13.98 17.13 11.77
C GLU A 304 -13.69 17.61 10.35
N VAL A 305 -12.44 17.56 9.90
CA VAL A 305 -12.03 17.96 8.55
C VAL A 305 -12.58 16.95 7.54
N CYS A 306 -12.48 15.67 7.86
CA CYS A 306 -13.04 14.58 7.08
C CYS A 306 -14.54 14.72 6.81
N TYR A 307 -15.35 14.97 7.85
CA TYR A 307 -16.78 15.24 7.70
C TYR A 307 -17.05 16.51 6.90
N GLN A 308 -16.29 17.56 7.17
CA GLN A 308 -16.41 18.85 6.49
C GLN A 308 -16.20 18.71 4.98
N LEU A 309 -15.13 18.03 4.57
CA LEU A 309 -14.81 17.80 3.16
C LEU A 309 -15.93 17.03 2.45
N LEU A 310 -16.36 15.91 3.01
CA LEU A 310 -17.42 15.11 2.39
C LEU A 310 -18.74 15.90 2.28
N LEU A 311 -19.16 16.60 3.35
CA LEU A 311 -20.40 17.40 3.33
C LEU A 311 -20.32 18.59 2.36
N ASN A 312 -19.13 19.19 2.17
CA ASN A 312 -18.93 20.27 1.19
C ASN A 312 -18.93 19.77 -0.27
N HIS A 313 -18.64 18.49 -0.48
CA HIS A 313 -18.76 17.80 -1.77
C HIS A 313 -20.12 17.10 -1.94
N GLY A 314 -21.11 17.45 -1.13
CA GLY A 314 -22.48 16.98 -1.30
C GLY A 314 -22.79 15.62 -0.68
N ALA A 315 -21.96 15.11 0.24
CA ALA A 315 -22.26 13.86 0.93
C ALA A 315 -23.63 13.90 1.64
N ALA A 316 -24.37 12.79 1.53
CA ALA A 316 -25.65 12.61 2.16
C ALA A 316 -25.49 12.64 3.68
N ARG A 317 -26.26 13.52 4.32
CA ARG A 317 -26.32 13.64 5.77
C ARG A 317 -26.83 12.33 6.40
N ILE A 318 -26.37 12.06 7.61
CA ILE A 318 -26.83 10.91 8.39
C ILE A 318 -28.32 11.10 8.71
N TYR A 319 -29.09 10.02 8.67
CA TYR A 319 -30.52 10.12 8.94
C TYR A 319 -30.79 10.70 10.35
N PRO A 320 -31.59 11.76 10.52
CA PRO A 320 -31.74 12.48 11.79
C PRO A 320 -32.10 11.60 13.00
N LEU A 321 -32.95 10.58 12.83
CA LEU A 321 -33.32 9.67 13.93
C LEU A 321 -32.14 8.78 14.39
N GLN A 322 -31.14 8.58 13.53
CA GLN A 322 -29.92 7.83 13.82
C GLN A 322 -28.75 8.72 14.25
N PHE A 323 -28.95 10.01 14.46
CA PHE A 323 -27.88 10.93 14.87
C PHE A 323 -27.22 10.55 16.20
N HIS A 324 -27.90 9.80 17.07
CA HIS A 324 -27.28 9.23 18.28
C HIS A 324 -26.04 8.37 17.98
N LYS A 325 -25.93 7.76 16.79
CA LYS A 325 -24.72 7.03 16.37
C LYS A 325 -23.53 7.97 16.12
N VAL A 326 -23.78 9.19 15.64
CA VAL A 326 -22.75 10.24 15.50
C VAL A 326 -22.20 10.60 16.86
N LEU A 327 -23.09 10.82 17.84
CA LEU A 327 -22.68 11.09 19.21
C LEU A 327 -21.92 9.91 19.80
N GLN A 328 -22.37 8.67 19.59
CA GLN A 328 -21.68 7.48 20.05
C GLN A 328 -20.26 7.33 19.46
N ALA A 329 -20.05 7.73 18.21
CA ALA A 329 -18.75 7.61 17.56
C ALA A 329 -17.83 8.81 17.79
N CYS A 330 -18.40 10.01 17.93
CA CYS A 330 -17.68 11.28 17.93
C CYS A 330 -17.79 12.04 19.26
N HIS A 331 -18.26 11.41 20.35
CA HIS A 331 -18.42 12.11 21.65
C HIS A 331 -17.10 12.74 22.16
N SER A 332 -15.95 12.15 21.85
CA SER A 332 -14.62 12.68 22.19
C SER A 332 -14.14 13.80 21.26
N HIS A 333 -14.86 14.08 20.17
CA HIS A 333 -14.50 15.06 19.14
C HIS A 333 -15.66 16.04 18.93
N PRO A 334 -15.88 17.02 19.84
CA PRO A 334 -17.01 17.95 19.75
C PRO A 334 -17.02 18.76 18.45
N ARG A 335 -15.84 19.11 17.91
CA ARG A 335 -15.73 19.78 16.60
C ARG A 335 -16.28 18.95 15.45
N ALA A 336 -16.14 17.62 15.49
CA ALA A 336 -16.73 16.75 14.47
C ALA A 336 -18.26 16.71 14.60
N VAL A 337 -18.77 16.65 15.83
CA VAL A 337 -20.21 16.76 16.11
C VAL A 337 -20.76 18.11 15.64
N GLU A 338 -20.02 19.19 15.87
CA GLU A 338 -20.35 20.55 15.41
C GLU A 338 -20.52 20.59 13.89
N VAL A 339 -19.53 20.13 13.12
CA VAL A 339 -19.58 20.11 11.65
C VAL A 339 -20.83 19.37 11.16
N VAL A 340 -21.10 18.19 11.72
CA VAL A 340 -22.22 17.36 11.29
C VAL A 340 -23.56 17.97 11.70
N ILE A 341 -23.73 18.43 12.95
CA ILE A 341 -25.01 19.03 13.41
C ILE A 341 -25.33 20.32 12.67
N ASN A 342 -24.31 21.10 12.33
CA ASN A 342 -24.44 22.36 11.60
C ASN A 342 -24.87 22.18 10.13
N SER A 343 -24.85 20.95 9.60
CA SER A 343 -25.38 20.63 8.27
C SER A 343 -26.92 20.44 8.22
N TYR A 344 -27.58 20.37 9.38
CA TYR A 344 -29.04 20.19 9.45
C TYR A 344 -29.75 21.52 9.67
N GLU A 345 -30.76 21.79 8.87
CA GLU A 345 -31.67 22.92 9.09
C GLU A 345 -32.48 22.74 10.38
N HIS A 346 -33.05 21.55 10.54
CA HIS A 346 -33.86 21.19 11.70
C HIS A 346 -33.52 19.77 12.16
N ILE A 347 -33.20 19.63 13.45
CA ILE A 347 -32.97 18.33 14.08
C ILE A 347 -33.36 18.39 15.55
N LYS A 348 -34.09 17.36 15.98
CA LYS A 348 -34.58 17.24 17.36
C LYS A 348 -33.79 16.19 18.12
N TRP A 349 -33.28 16.55 19.29
CA TRP A 349 -32.59 15.58 20.14
C TRP A 349 -33.60 14.58 20.74
N THR A 350 -33.12 13.38 21.06
CA THR A 350 -33.93 12.32 21.69
C THR A 350 -33.23 11.81 22.93
N SER A 351 -33.94 11.13 23.84
CA SER A 351 -33.33 10.53 25.03
C SER A 351 -32.13 9.61 24.72
N LYS A 352 -32.13 8.99 23.52
CA LYS A 352 -31.01 8.19 23.01
C LYS A 352 -29.72 8.98 22.80
N TRP A 353 -29.79 10.30 22.59
CA TRP A 353 -28.61 11.15 22.43
C TRP A 353 -27.84 11.27 23.75
N LYS A 354 -28.56 11.55 24.85
CA LYS A 354 -27.96 11.61 26.18
C LYS A 354 -27.35 10.27 26.58
N ALA A 355 -28.03 9.16 26.28
CA ALA A 355 -27.52 7.82 26.54
C ALA A 355 -26.30 7.43 25.67
N ALA A 356 -26.06 8.13 24.55
CA ALA A 356 -24.95 7.85 23.64
C ALA A 356 -23.65 8.56 24.04
N ILE A 357 -23.71 9.51 24.99
CA ILE A 357 -22.55 10.28 25.47
C ILE A 357 -22.20 9.76 26.86
N PRO A 358 -20.98 9.24 27.09
CA PRO A 358 -20.51 8.88 28.42
C PRO A 358 -20.51 10.08 29.38
N ASP A 359 -20.87 9.87 30.65
CA ASP A 359 -21.00 10.94 31.65
C ASP A 359 -19.67 11.71 31.85
N ASP A 360 -18.53 11.02 31.80
CA ASP A 360 -17.20 11.64 31.93
C ASP A 360 -16.86 12.58 30.76
N VAL A 361 -17.30 12.24 29.55
CA VAL A 361 -17.11 13.08 28.36
C VAL A 361 -18.08 14.25 28.35
N PHE A 362 -19.31 14.02 28.82
CA PHE A 362 -20.30 15.07 28.99
C PHE A 362 -19.82 16.14 29.96
N GLU A 363 -19.27 15.76 31.12
CA GLU A 363 -18.70 16.70 32.10
C GLU A 363 -17.51 17.50 31.53
N ARG A 364 -16.62 16.85 30.76
CA ARG A 364 -15.46 17.53 30.14
C ARG A 364 -15.85 18.58 29.09
N HIS A 365 -16.97 18.38 28.39
CA HIS A 365 -17.44 19.24 27.31
C HIS A 365 -18.85 19.77 27.59
N GLN A 366 -19.14 20.05 28.85
CA GLN A 366 -20.49 20.35 29.33
C GLN A 366 -21.11 21.54 28.57
N ASP A 367 -20.39 22.65 28.44
CA ASP A 367 -20.87 23.85 27.75
C ASP A 367 -21.29 23.58 26.30
N PHE A 368 -20.55 22.71 25.61
CA PHE A 368 -20.82 22.34 24.22
C PHE A 368 -22.08 21.47 24.11
N TYR A 369 -22.20 20.44 24.94
CA TYR A 369 -23.33 19.52 24.88
C TYR A 369 -24.62 20.13 25.44
N ASP A 370 -24.54 20.99 26.46
CA ASP A 370 -25.68 21.76 26.93
C ASP A 370 -26.19 22.70 25.83
N SER A 371 -25.28 23.37 25.11
CA SER A 371 -25.62 24.17 23.92
C SER A 371 -26.26 23.33 22.81
N LEU A 372 -25.74 22.12 22.55
CA LEU A 372 -26.31 21.20 21.56
C LEU A 372 -27.77 20.85 21.89
N PHE A 373 -28.05 20.48 23.15
CA PHE A 373 -29.40 20.11 23.59
C PHE A 373 -30.35 21.30 23.63
N ALA A 374 -29.86 22.49 23.96
CA ALA A 374 -30.63 23.73 23.93
C ALA A 374 -31.06 24.09 22.50
N VAL A 375 -30.14 24.01 21.52
CA VAL A 375 -30.43 24.37 20.12
C VAL A 375 -31.29 23.32 19.42
N CYS A 376 -31.14 22.02 19.74
CA CYS A 376 -31.88 20.94 19.08
C CYS A 376 -33.28 20.68 19.71
N SER A 377 -33.90 21.69 20.34
CA SER A 377 -35.12 21.56 21.16
C SER A 377 -36.44 21.83 20.42
N ASN A 378 -36.46 21.69 19.08
CA ASN A 378 -37.61 21.93 18.19
C ASN A 378 -37.95 23.42 17.97
N SER A 379 -37.14 24.35 18.48
CA SER A 379 -37.18 25.77 18.13
C SER A 379 -36.53 26.01 16.76
N PRO A 380 -37.00 27.02 15.99
CA PRO A 380 -36.30 27.43 14.79
C PRO A 380 -34.93 27.98 15.16
N ARG A 381 -33.89 27.52 14.45
CA ARG A 381 -32.52 28.03 14.60
C ARG A 381 -32.43 29.47 14.11
N SER A 382 -31.27 30.09 14.32
CA SER A 382 -31.02 31.47 13.88
C SER A 382 -31.31 31.65 12.38
N LEU A 383 -31.80 32.83 11.97
CA LEU A 383 -32.00 33.15 10.55
C LEU A 383 -30.71 32.96 9.74
N MET A 384 -29.57 33.29 10.33
CA MET A 384 -28.25 33.06 9.74
C MET A 384 -28.00 31.58 9.43
N HIS A 385 -28.38 30.67 10.33
CA HIS A 385 -28.28 29.23 10.14
C HIS A 385 -29.19 28.71 9.02
N LEU A 386 -30.45 29.15 9.01
CA LEU A 386 -31.39 28.78 7.96
C LEU A 386 -30.91 29.26 6.59
N CYS A 387 -30.36 30.49 6.52
CA CYS A 387 -29.73 31.01 5.30
C CYS A 387 -28.54 30.15 4.85
N ARG A 388 -27.68 29.69 5.76
CA ARG A 388 -26.58 28.77 5.41
C ARG A 388 -27.12 27.48 4.81
N CYS A 389 -28.12 26.85 5.44
CA CYS A 389 -28.71 25.61 4.96
C CYS A 389 -29.32 25.80 3.56
N ALA A 390 -30.08 26.87 3.34
CA ALA A 390 -30.64 27.20 2.04
C ALA A 390 -29.57 27.44 0.97
N ILE A 391 -28.51 28.21 1.27
CA ILE A 391 -27.40 28.45 0.33
C ILE A 391 -26.72 27.12 -0.03
N ARG A 392 -26.39 26.30 0.97
CA ARG A 392 -25.78 24.99 0.73
C ARG A 392 -26.68 24.06 -0.07
N GLU A 393 -27.99 24.09 0.17
CA GLU A 393 -28.97 23.32 -0.61
C GLU A 393 -29.01 23.75 -2.08
N THR A 394 -28.85 25.06 -2.36
CA THR A 394 -28.76 25.54 -3.75
C THR A 394 -27.43 25.19 -4.42
N LEU A 395 -26.34 25.10 -3.66
CA LEU A 395 -25.00 24.80 -4.18
C LEU A 395 -24.70 23.30 -4.28
N LEU A 396 -25.40 22.45 -3.52
CA LEU A 396 -25.25 21.00 -3.48
C LEU A 396 -23.76 20.57 -3.38
N GLU A 397 -23.30 19.81 -4.37
CA GLU A 397 -21.95 19.25 -4.51
C GLU A 397 -20.88 20.31 -4.80
N ARG A 398 -21.30 21.55 -5.11
CA ARG A 398 -20.42 22.63 -5.55
C ARG A 398 -20.04 23.57 -4.42
N CYS A 399 -20.39 23.29 -3.17
CA CYS A 399 -20.09 24.19 -2.05
C CYS A 399 -18.59 24.52 -1.98
N HIS A 400 -17.71 23.53 -2.13
CA HIS A 400 -16.25 23.72 -2.11
C HIS A 400 -15.72 24.63 -3.23
N ARG A 401 -16.31 24.57 -4.43
CA ARG A 401 -15.87 25.37 -5.59
C ARG A 401 -16.58 26.72 -5.69
N ALA A 402 -17.85 26.79 -5.33
CA ALA A 402 -18.69 27.97 -5.52
C ALA A 402 -18.54 28.98 -4.38
N VAL A 403 -18.46 28.55 -3.12
CA VAL A 403 -18.36 29.45 -1.97
C VAL A 403 -17.11 30.34 -2.02
N PRO A 404 -15.91 29.85 -2.40
CA PRO A 404 -14.73 30.69 -2.55
C PRO A 404 -14.90 31.83 -3.58
N LEU A 405 -15.74 31.62 -4.60
CA LEU A 405 -16.00 32.59 -5.68
C LEU A 405 -17.01 33.67 -5.28
N LEU A 406 -17.75 33.49 -4.19
CA LEU A 406 -18.72 34.48 -3.71
C LEU A 406 -18.01 35.74 -3.21
N ALA A 407 -18.56 36.91 -3.53
CA ALA A 407 -18.08 38.22 -3.07
C ALA A 407 -18.56 38.52 -1.63
N ILE A 408 -18.23 37.64 -0.69
CA ILE A 408 -18.58 37.75 0.74
C ILE A 408 -17.32 37.72 1.62
N PRO A 409 -17.37 38.25 2.86
CA PRO A 409 -16.23 38.21 3.78
C PRO A 409 -15.74 36.79 4.08
N LEU A 410 -14.45 36.63 4.39
CA LEU A 410 -13.84 35.33 4.65
C LEU A 410 -14.57 34.56 5.76
N ALA A 411 -14.95 35.23 6.85
CA ALA A 411 -15.71 34.61 7.94
C ALA A 411 -17.02 33.97 7.46
N MET A 412 -17.73 34.61 6.53
CA MET A 412 -18.96 34.04 5.95
C MET A 412 -18.67 32.86 5.02
N LYS A 413 -17.54 32.88 4.30
CA LYS A 413 -17.10 31.71 3.49
C LYS A 413 -16.83 30.51 4.37
N LYS A 414 -16.08 30.70 5.46
CA LYS A 414 -15.76 29.67 6.46
C LYS A 414 -17.02 29.07 7.08
N TYR A 415 -17.96 29.95 7.45
CA TYR A 415 -19.27 29.56 7.98
C TYR A 415 -20.09 28.69 7.01
N LEU A 416 -20.16 29.09 5.73
CA LEU A 416 -20.84 28.32 4.68
C LEU A 416 -20.16 26.97 4.41
N LEU A 417 -18.83 26.90 4.55
CA LEU A 417 -18.02 25.68 4.37
C LEU A 417 -17.95 24.80 5.62
N LEU A 418 -18.77 25.05 6.65
CA LEU A 418 -18.80 24.27 7.88
C LEU A 418 -17.44 24.19 8.60
N GLU A 419 -16.64 25.26 8.58
CA GLU A 419 -15.44 25.31 9.43
C GLU A 419 -15.85 25.31 10.93
N PRO A 420 -15.27 24.43 11.76
CA PRO A 420 -15.65 24.35 13.17
C PRO A 420 -15.04 25.49 13.99
N GLU A 421 -15.90 26.30 14.59
CA GLU A 421 -15.59 27.46 15.45
C GLU A 421 -15.90 27.18 16.94
N GLY A 422 -16.43 26.00 17.26
CA GLY A 422 -16.91 25.65 18.59
C GLY A 422 -18.35 26.10 18.86
N ILE A 423 -19.10 26.49 17.82
CA ILE A 423 -20.42 27.13 17.96
C ILE A 423 -21.48 26.31 17.21
N ILE A 424 -22.60 26.06 17.91
CA ILE A 424 -23.80 25.42 17.35
C ILE A 424 -24.83 26.53 17.09
N TYR A 425 -25.15 26.75 15.82
CA TYR A 425 -25.97 27.89 15.35
C TYR A 425 -27.46 27.60 15.18
#